data_AF-A0A843E3H6-F1
#
_entry.id   AF-A0A843E3H6-F1
#
_cell.length_a   1.000
_cell.length_b   1.000
_cell.length_c   1.000
_cell.angle_alpha   90.00
_cell.angle_beta   90.00
_cell.angle_gamma   90.00
#
_symmetry.space_group_name_H-M   'P 1'
#
loop_
_entity.id
_entity.type
_entity.pdbx_description
1 polymer ?
#
loop_
_entity_poly.entity_id
_entity_poly.type
_entity_poly.pdbx_seq_one_letter_code
_entity_poly.pdbx_strand_id
1 'polypeptide(L)'
;VSARDMQWKARDEGNTWDLAKGMDTFGPMSDPVPIENAGDLQNLELELTVNGEVRQKGNTANMIFTLPWMVSYVSRYITMYEGDILITGTPEGVSEIKPGDTVVAKIQNVGTLTNKVR
;
A
#
# COMPACT_ATOMS: atom_id res chain seq x y z
N VAL A 1 -1.26 -6.42 -0.09
CA VAL A 1 -2.29 -7.49 0.02
C VAL A 1 -2.44 -7.91 1.48
N SER A 2 -3.55 -8.54 1.89
CA SER A 2 -3.71 -9.03 3.28
C SER A 2 -4.63 -10.24 3.33
N ALA A 3 -4.22 -11.28 4.05
CA ALA A 3 -5.10 -12.40 4.40
C ALA A 3 -5.95 -11.97 5.60
N ARG A 4 -7.13 -11.43 5.31
CA ARG A 4 -7.95 -10.69 6.29
C ARG A 4 -8.46 -11.58 7.42
N ASP A 5 -8.84 -12.81 7.07
CA ASP A 5 -9.25 -13.86 7.98
C ASP A 5 -8.13 -14.19 8.99
N MET A 6 -6.91 -14.42 8.50
CA MET A 6 -5.74 -14.68 9.33
C MET A 6 -5.38 -13.48 10.21
N GLN A 7 -5.53 -12.26 9.67
CA GLN A 7 -5.27 -11.03 10.44
C GLN A 7 -6.20 -10.91 11.65
N TRP A 8 -7.50 -11.17 11.46
CA TRP A 8 -8.48 -11.09 12.54
C TRP A 8 -8.26 -12.19 13.57
N LYS A 9 -8.03 -13.43 13.12
CA LYS A 9 -7.69 -14.52 14.02
C LYS A 9 -6.44 -14.20 14.85
N ALA A 10 -5.38 -13.72 14.21
CA ALA A 10 -4.15 -13.37 14.91
C ALA A 10 -4.37 -12.24 15.93
N ARG A 11 -5.15 -11.21 15.59
CA ARG A 11 -5.52 -10.14 16.53
C ARG A 11 -6.26 -10.70 17.75
N ASP A 12 -7.25 -11.55 17.53
CA ASP A 12 -8.14 -12.03 18.60
C ASP A 12 -7.39 -13.01 19.54
N GLU A 13 -6.38 -13.71 19.02
CA GLU A 13 -5.51 -14.62 19.79
C GLU A 13 -4.27 -13.94 20.38
N GLY A 14 -4.02 -12.66 20.07
CA GLY A 14 -2.80 -11.95 20.51
C GLY A 14 -1.51 -12.38 19.80
N ASN A 15 -1.64 -12.99 18.62
CA ASN A 15 -0.55 -13.46 17.78
C ASN A 15 -0.03 -12.37 16.82
N THR A 16 1.15 -12.60 16.25
CA THR A 16 1.78 -11.70 15.26
C THR A 16 1.09 -11.75 13.90
N TRP A 17 1.34 -10.75 13.06
CA TRP A 17 0.67 -10.59 11.76
C TRP A 17 1.49 -11.04 10.56
N ASP A 18 2.63 -11.70 10.78
CA ASP A 18 3.58 -12.06 9.72
C ASP A 18 2.90 -12.84 8.58
N LEU A 19 2.11 -13.87 8.90
CA LEU A 19 1.36 -14.63 7.90
C LEU A 19 0.22 -13.84 7.26
N ALA A 20 -0.35 -12.87 7.97
CA ALA A 20 -1.45 -12.06 7.44
C ALA A 20 -0.98 -10.95 6.50
N LYS A 21 0.31 -10.58 6.55
CA LYS A 21 0.88 -9.39 5.88
C LYS A 21 2.15 -9.64 5.05
N GLY A 22 2.83 -10.77 5.24
CA GLY A 22 4.15 -11.03 4.68
C GLY A 22 4.29 -12.37 3.96
N MET A 23 3.19 -13.02 3.58
CA MET A 23 3.26 -14.18 2.68
C MET A 23 3.83 -13.80 1.31
N ASP A 24 4.32 -14.81 0.58
CA ASP A 24 4.82 -14.63 -0.77
C ASP A 24 3.86 -13.79 -1.62
N THR A 25 4.42 -12.84 -2.36
CA THR A 25 3.70 -11.90 -3.26
C THR A 25 2.82 -10.82 -2.59
N PHE A 26 2.79 -10.69 -1.26
CA PHE A 26 1.88 -9.74 -0.56
C PHE A 26 2.21 -8.25 -0.73
N GLY A 27 3.36 -7.91 -1.30
CA GLY A 27 3.79 -6.55 -1.60
C GLY A 27 4.04 -6.33 -3.09
N PRO A 28 3.01 -6.31 -3.95
CA PRO A 28 3.17 -5.92 -5.34
C PRO A 28 3.58 -4.44 -5.42
N MET A 29 4.62 -4.14 -6.20
CA MET A 29 5.19 -2.80 -6.33
C MET A 29 5.38 -2.44 -7.81
N SER A 30 5.22 -1.16 -8.14
CA SER A 30 5.64 -0.61 -9.43
C SER A 30 7.13 -0.33 -9.43
N ASP A 31 7.67 0.05 -10.59
CA ASP A 31 8.98 0.67 -10.64
C ASP A 31 9.01 1.96 -9.80
N PRO A 32 10.13 2.26 -9.13
CA PRO A 32 10.27 3.51 -8.39
C PRO A 32 10.35 4.70 -9.36
N VAL A 33 9.86 5.85 -8.91
CA VAL A 33 9.93 7.11 -9.66
C VAL A 33 10.82 8.10 -8.89
N PRO A 34 11.73 8.82 -9.56
CA PRO A 34 12.49 9.90 -8.93
C PRO A 34 11.56 10.94 -8.30
N ILE A 35 11.91 11.42 -7.10
CA ILE A 35 11.02 12.28 -6.29
C ILE A 35 10.65 13.58 -7.02
N GLU A 36 11.56 14.11 -7.82
CA GLU A 36 11.38 15.31 -8.65
C GLU A 36 10.30 15.13 -9.72
N ASN A 37 10.00 13.90 -10.12
CA ASN A 37 8.99 13.60 -11.13
C ASN A 37 7.59 13.40 -10.52
N ALA A 38 7.49 13.16 -9.21
CA ALA A 38 6.22 12.87 -8.54
C ALA A 38 5.37 14.14 -8.28
N GLY A 39 6.00 15.32 -8.19
CA GLY A 39 5.31 16.58 -7.87
C GLY A 39 5.09 16.77 -6.36
N ASP A 40 3.97 17.38 -5.97
CA ASP A 40 3.63 17.60 -4.56
C ASP A 40 3.19 16.28 -3.90
N LEU A 41 4.06 15.71 -3.07
CA LEU A 41 3.83 14.42 -2.42
C LEU A 41 2.64 14.41 -1.46
N GLN A 42 2.19 15.57 -0.95
CA GLN A 42 0.97 15.67 -0.15
C GLN A 42 -0.26 16.08 -0.97
N ASN A 43 -0.21 15.99 -2.29
CA ASN A 43 -1.37 16.20 -3.14
C ASN A 43 -1.32 15.31 -4.39
N LEU A 44 -1.26 14.00 -4.18
CA LEU A 44 -1.31 13.00 -5.23
C LEU A 44 -2.63 12.21 -5.14
N GLU A 45 -3.33 12.11 -6.26
CA GLU A 45 -4.48 11.21 -6.40
C GLU A 45 -4.02 9.75 -6.51
N LEU A 46 -4.70 8.85 -5.79
CA LEU A 46 -4.55 7.41 -5.86
C LEU A 46 -5.89 6.77 -6.20
N GLU A 47 -5.85 5.74 -7.05
CA GLU A 47 -7.02 4.95 -7.42
C GLU A 47 -6.64 3.48 -7.53
N LEU A 48 -7.54 2.59 -7.10
CA LEU A 48 -7.43 1.16 -7.33
C LEU A 48 -8.73 0.64 -7.90
N THR A 49 -8.64 -0.10 -9.00
CA THR A 49 -9.77 -0.81 -9.62
C THR A 49 -9.60 -2.31 -9.54
N VAL A 50 -10.72 -3.02 -9.47
CA VAL A 50 -10.80 -4.49 -9.59
C VAL A 50 -11.74 -4.79 -10.74
N ASN A 51 -11.24 -5.44 -11.79
CA ASN A 51 -11.97 -5.70 -13.02
C ASN A 51 -12.61 -4.44 -13.64
N GLY A 52 -11.93 -3.29 -13.51
CA GLY A 52 -12.41 -2.00 -14.02
C GLY A 52 -13.35 -1.23 -13.09
N GLU A 53 -13.80 -1.83 -11.98
CA GLU A 53 -14.60 -1.14 -10.97
C GLU A 53 -13.71 -0.45 -9.94
N VAL A 54 -13.89 0.86 -9.72
CA VAL A 54 -13.17 1.59 -8.67
C VAL A 54 -13.54 1.03 -7.30
N ARG A 55 -12.53 0.55 -6.57
CA ARG A 55 -12.67 0.06 -5.19
C ARG A 55 -12.07 1.00 -4.18
N GLN A 56 -10.98 1.66 -4.53
CA GLN A 56 -10.35 2.66 -3.67
C GLN A 56 -10.06 3.91 -4.47
N LYS A 57 -10.26 5.06 -3.84
CA LYS A 57 -9.90 6.37 -4.38
C LYS A 57 -9.56 7.29 -3.22
N GLY A 58 -8.52 8.11 -3.36
CA GLY A 58 -8.15 9.07 -2.34
C GLY A 58 -7.00 9.96 -2.76
N ASN A 59 -6.60 10.85 -1.86
CA ASN A 59 -5.54 11.81 -2.09
C ASN A 59 -4.56 11.79 -0.90
N THR A 60 -3.25 11.92 -1.14
CA THR A 60 -2.23 11.96 -0.08
C THR A 60 -2.36 13.15 0.88
N ALA A 61 -3.11 14.19 0.53
CA ALA A 61 -3.50 15.29 1.43
C ALA A 61 -4.29 14.80 2.65
N ASN A 62 -4.97 13.66 2.54
CA ASN A 62 -5.75 13.05 3.62
C ASN A 62 -4.90 12.18 4.56
N MET A 63 -3.59 12.09 4.35
CA MET A 63 -2.70 11.38 5.27
C MET A 63 -2.70 12.05 6.64
N ILE A 64 -2.94 11.25 7.70
CA ILE A 64 -2.88 11.73 9.09
C ILE A 64 -1.45 12.14 9.47
N PHE A 65 -0.45 11.40 8.97
CA PHE A 65 0.96 11.67 9.19
C PHE A 65 1.65 11.91 7.85
N THR A 66 2.48 12.95 7.75
CA THR A 66 3.21 13.25 6.52
C THR A 66 4.37 12.28 6.29
N LEU A 67 4.83 12.15 5.04
CA LEU A 67 5.98 11.28 4.72
C LEU A 67 7.23 11.60 5.57
N PRO A 68 7.66 12.87 5.75
CA PRO A 68 8.80 13.17 6.62
C PRO A 68 8.57 12.76 8.08
N TRP A 69 7.34 12.90 8.57
CA TRP A 69 6.99 12.46 9.93
C TRP A 69 7.12 10.94 10.06
N MET A 70 6.63 10.16 9.09
CA MET A 70 6.71 8.70 9.14
C MET A 70 8.16 8.21 9.12
N VAL A 71 9.01 8.77 8.25
CA VAL A 71 10.45 8.44 8.19
C VAL A 71 11.14 8.76 9.52
N SER A 72 10.89 9.96 10.08
CA SER A 72 11.41 10.35 11.40
C SER A 72 10.90 9.43 12.52
N TYR A 73 9.62 9.05 12.49
CA TYR A 73 9.04 8.19 13.51
C TYR A 73 9.68 6.80 13.50
N VAL A 74 9.73 6.15 12.34
CA VAL A 74 10.21 4.77 12.16
C VAL A 74 11.70 4.65 12.47
N SER A 75 12.51 5.61 11.99
CA SER A 75 13.96 5.61 12.16
C SER A 75 14.46 5.68 13.62
N ARG A 76 13.58 6.02 14.57
CA ARG A 76 13.88 5.95 16.01
C ARG A 76 13.86 4.53 16.58
N TYR A 77 13.20 3.61 15.90
CA TYR A 77 13.01 2.23 16.37
C TYR A 77 13.68 1.21 15.45
N ILE A 78 13.71 1.48 14.14
CA ILE A 78 14.28 0.61 13.12
C ILE A 78 15.24 1.45 12.29
N THR A 79 16.52 1.13 12.28
CA THR A 79 17.50 1.80 11.43
C THR A 79 17.12 1.59 9.96
N MET A 80 17.00 2.69 9.22
CA MET A 80 16.68 2.68 7.80
C MET A 80 17.97 2.67 6.97
N TYR A 81 18.04 1.83 5.95
CA TYR A 81 19.14 1.71 5.01
C TYR A 81 18.70 2.09 3.59
N GLU A 82 19.70 2.33 2.73
CA GLU A 82 19.44 2.47 1.30
C GLU A 82 18.74 1.22 0.76
N GLY A 83 17.64 1.43 0.02
CA GLY A 83 16.81 0.36 -0.52
C GLY A 83 15.64 -0.04 0.38
N ASP A 84 15.54 0.47 1.62
CA ASP A 84 14.38 0.21 2.47
C ASP A 84 13.12 0.89 1.91
N ILE A 85 11.99 0.18 2.05
CA ILE A 85 10.68 0.62 1.52
C ILE A 85 9.70 0.77 2.67
N LEU A 86 9.08 1.95 2.75
CA LEU A 86 8.04 2.26 3.72
C LEU A 86 6.68 2.34 3.04
N ILE A 87 5.72 1.52 3.47
CA ILE A 87 4.32 1.57 2.99
C ILE A 87 3.54 2.55 3.87
N THR A 88 2.99 3.60 3.25
CA THR A 88 2.50 4.80 3.93
C THR A 88 0.99 4.79 4.22
N GLY A 89 0.37 3.60 4.19
CA GLY A 89 -1.06 3.42 4.42
C GLY A 89 -1.89 3.28 3.14
N THR A 90 -3.21 3.37 3.30
CA THR A 90 -4.19 3.18 2.23
C THR A 90 -5.38 4.11 2.44
N PRO A 91 -6.00 4.64 1.37
CA PRO A 91 -7.31 5.29 1.48
C PRO A 91 -8.40 4.25 1.81
N GLU A 92 -9.63 4.73 2.00
CA GLU A 92 -10.81 3.90 2.20
C GLU A 92 -11.11 2.96 1.01
N GLY A 93 -12.08 2.05 1.19
CA GLY A 93 -12.55 1.16 0.13
C GLY A 93 -11.79 -0.17 0.01
N VAL A 94 -11.05 -0.58 1.06
CA VAL A 94 -10.39 -1.90 1.08
C VAL A 94 -11.45 -2.99 0.88
N SER A 95 -11.27 -3.82 -0.13
CA SER A 95 -12.22 -4.88 -0.51
C SER A 95 -11.51 -6.20 -0.80
N GLU A 96 -12.29 -7.28 -0.80
CA GLU A 96 -11.83 -8.60 -1.19
C GLU A 96 -11.50 -8.65 -2.69
N ILE A 97 -10.44 -9.41 -3.02
CA ILE A 97 -10.04 -9.77 -4.38
C ILE A 97 -10.02 -11.30 -4.48
N LYS A 98 -10.35 -11.84 -5.65
CA LYS A 98 -10.49 -13.29 -5.88
C LYS A 98 -9.55 -13.78 -7.00
N PRO A 99 -9.18 -15.07 -7.01
CA PRO A 99 -8.45 -15.65 -8.13
C PRO A 99 -9.12 -15.33 -9.47
N GLY A 100 -8.32 -14.88 -10.44
CA GLY A 100 -8.78 -14.44 -11.75
C GLY A 100 -9.01 -12.93 -11.88
N ASP A 101 -9.17 -12.20 -10.77
CA ASP A 101 -9.34 -10.75 -10.80
C ASP A 101 -8.12 -10.04 -11.39
N THR A 102 -8.38 -8.94 -12.09
CA THR A 102 -7.35 -7.99 -12.51
C THR A 102 -7.44 -6.74 -11.64
N VAL A 103 -6.38 -6.50 -10.87
CA VAL A 103 -6.25 -5.35 -9.98
C VAL A 103 -5.35 -4.32 -10.64
N VAL A 104 -5.83 -3.09 -10.77
CA VAL A 104 -5.05 -1.98 -11.31
C VAL A 104 -4.95 -0.89 -10.26
N ALA A 105 -3.74 -0.60 -9.80
CA ALA A 105 -3.45 0.49 -8.88
C ALA A 105 -2.75 1.63 -9.63
N LYS A 106 -3.15 2.88 -9.38
CA LYS A 106 -2.60 4.06 -10.03
C LYS A 106 -2.35 5.15 -9.01
N ILE A 107 -1.22 5.84 -9.16
CA ILE A 107 -0.90 7.05 -8.42
C ILE A 107 -0.50 8.13 -9.43
N GLN A 108 -1.06 9.33 -9.25
CA GLN A 108 -0.73 10.49 -10.07
C GLN A 108 0.79 10.72 -10.11
N ASN A 109 1.35 10.92 -11.30
CA ASN A 109 2.77 11.14 -11.59
C ASN A 109 3.74 10.01 -11.20
N VAL A 110 3.30 8.96 -10.51
CA VAL A 110 4.13 7.80 -10.16
C VAL A 110 3.90 6.65 -11.16
N GLY A 111 2.65 6.36 -11.52
CA GLY A 111 2.35 5.38 -12.55
C GLY A 111 1.22 4.43 -12.20
N THR A 112 1.15 3.34 -12.98
CA THR A 112 0.09 2.33 -12.90
C THR A 112 0.72 0.93 -12.79
N LEU A 113 0.23 0.14 -11.84
CA LEU A 113 0.58 -1.26 -11.65
C LEU A 113 -0.66 -2.13 -11.91
N THR A 114 -0.52 -3.13 -12.79
CA THR A 114 -1.59 -4.07 -13.14
C THR A 114 -1.19 -5.48 -12.77
N ASN A 115 -1.95 -6.11 -11.88
CA ASN A 115 -1.71 -7.48 -11.42
C ASN A 115 -2.92 -8.38 -11.66
N LYS A 116 -2.68 -9.59 -12.16
CA LYS A 116 -3.67 -10.65 -12.22
C LYS A 116 -3.54 -11.55 -11.00
N VAL A 117 -4.61 -11.71 -10.23
CA VAL A 117 -4.66 -12.59 -9.07
C VAL A 117 -4.68 -14.04 -9.53
N ARG A 118 -3.80 -14.88 -8.96
CA ARG A 118 -3.65 -16.30 -9.29
C ARG A 118 -3.72 -17.15 -8.04
#